data_AF-A0A2S7KDC9-F1
#
_entry.id   AF-A0A2S7KDC9-F1
#
_cell.length_a   1.000
_cell.length_b   1.000
_cell.length_c   1.000
_cell.angle_alpha   90.00
_cell.angle_beta   90.00
_cell.angle_gamma   90.00
#
_symmetry.space_group_name_H-M   'P 1'
#
loop_
_entity.id
_entity.type
_entity.pdbx_description
1 polymer ?
#
loop_
_entity_poly.entity_id
_entity_poly.type
_entity_poly.pdbx_seq_one_letter_code
_entity_poly.pdbx_strand_id
1 'polypeptide(L)'
;MTSEEYDILRKKKDAQNQEAVNEIHEEVRKKYEKVEKFHPHLDAYFLVTKNKKQGIIDKEGKTIVPIYSEFVEIKTFCNNLTAKTDFYFVGSTLNAFPYQYYTKDGKLLFESYFYYRKATENGRFIKVWTKDQKIKIYDFQLQKFIINKNYNKTDGYFSSGMLKVERKGIHYFLSEAGKENKTK
;
A
#
# COMPACT_ATOMS: atom_id res chain seq x y z
N MET A 1 -26.62 -20.19 -11.53
CA MET A 1 -25.26 -20.57 -11.92
C MET A 1 -25.01 -21.98 -11.42
N THR A 2 -24.78 -22.94 -12.30
CA THR A 2 -24.56 -24.35 -11.97
C THR A 2 -23.10 -24.61 -11.54
N SER A 3 -22.83 -25.76 -10.92
CA SER A 3 -21.44 -26.17 -10.59
C SER A 3 -20.57 -26.26 -11.85
N GLU A 4 -21.14 -26.73 -12.96
CA GLU A 4 -20.44 -26.84 -14.24
C GLU A 4 -20.09 -25.47 -14.82
N GLU A 5 -21.02 -24.51 -14.75
CA GLU A 5 -20.77 -23.12 -15.18
C GLU A 5 -19.65 -22.47 -14.36
N TYR A 6 -19.59 -22.73 -13.05
CA TYR A 6 -18.52 -22.24 -12.19
C TYR A 6 -17.15 -22.80 -12.57
N ASP A 7 -17.06 -24.12 -12.82
CA ASP A 7 -15.81 -24.77 -13.20
C ASP A 7 -15.28 -24.28 -14.56
N ILE A 8 -16.17 -24.05 -15.53
CA ILE A 8 -15.81 -23.46 -16.83
C ILE A 8 -15.24 -22.05 -16.65
N LEU A 9 -15.89 -21.20 -15.85
CA LEU A 9 -15.42 -19.84 -15.57
C LEU A 9 -14.05 -19.83 -14.88
N ARG A 10 -13.84 -20.74 -13.92
CA ARG A 10 -12.56 -20.89 -13.22
C ARG A 10 -11.44 -21.29 -14.18
N LYS A 11 -11.64 -22.34 -14.98
CA LYS A 11 -10.63 -22.79 -15.97
C LYS A 11 -10.26 -21.71 -16.96
N LYS A 12 -11.25 -20.94 -17.44
CA LYS A 12 -11.02 -19.81 -18.36
C LYS A 12 -10.15 -18.72 -17.70
N LYS A 13 -10.43 -18.40 -16.44
CA LYS A 13 -9.62 -17.43 -15.68
C LYS A 13 -8.19 -17.92 -15.44
N ASP A 14 -8.02 -19.19 -15.11
CA ASP A 14 -6.69 -19.79 -14.87
C ASP A 14 -5.86 -19.79 -16.17
N ALA A 15 -6.48 -20.11 -17.32
CA ALA A 15 -5.83 -20.01 -18.62
C ALA A 15 -5.39 -18.58 -18.96
N GLN A 16 -6.25 -17.58 -18.72
CA GLN A 16 -5.91 -16.16 -18.93
C GLN A 16 -4.77 -15.69 -18.01
N ASN A 17 -4.77 -16.13 -16.75
CA ASN A 17 -3.68 -15.83 -15.83
C ASN A 17 -2.36 -16.45 -16.30
N GLN A 18 -2.40 -17.68 -16.81
CA GLN A 18 -1.23 -18.37 -17.33
C GLN A 18 -0.69 -17.71 -18.60
N GLU A 19 -1.57 -17.25 -19.49
CA GLU A 19 -1.19 -16.49 -20.69
C GLU A 19 -0.44 -15.21 -20.33
N ALA A 20 -0.95 -14.43 -19.38
CA ALA A 20 -0.28 -13.23 -18.89
C ALA A 20 1.11 -13.54 -18.28
N VAL A 21 1.24 -14.62 -17.51
CA VAL A 21 2.54 -15.05 -16.98
C VAL A 21 3.50 -15.47 -18.11
N ASN A 22 2.96 -16.04 -19.20
CA ASN A 22 3.76 -16.47 -20.34
C ASN A 22 4.38 -15.30 -21.12
N GLU A 23 3.81 -14.08 -21.02
CA GLU A 23 4.36 -12.85 -21.61
C GLU A 23 5.68 -12.40 -20.96
N ILE A 24 5.92 -12.78 -19.71
CA ILE A 24 7.18 -12.47 -19.00
C ILE A 24 8.32 -13.27 -19.63
N HIS A 25 9.50 -12.69 -19.82
CA HIS A 25 10.63 -13.44 -20.34
C HIS A 25 10.97 -14.66 -19.47
N GLU A 26 11.26 -15.81 -20.08
CA GLU A 26 11.47 -17.08 -19.36
C GLU A 26 12.59 -16.98 -18.31
N GLU A 27 13.68 -16.30 -18.64
CA GLU A 27 14.81 -16.05 -17.74
C GLU A 27 14.45 -15.19 -16.52
N VAL A 28 13.40 -14.37 -16.62
CA VAL A 28 12.87 -13.65 -15.45
C VAL A 28 12.06 -14.63 -14.59
N ARG A 29 11.18 -15.44 -15.20
CA ARG A 29 10.34 -16.40 -14.47
C ARG A 29 11.16 -17.41 -13.68
N LYS A 30 12.23 -17.96 -14.27
CA LYS A 30 13.11 -18.96 -13.64
C LYS A 30 13.82 -18.49 -12.37
N LYS A 31 13.86 -17.18 -12.10
CA LYS A 31 14.48 -16.62 -10.87
C LYS A 31 13.65 -16.89 -9.60
N TYR A 32 12.38 -17.28 -9.78
CA TYR A 32 11.38 -17.41 -8.74
C TYR A 32 10.81 -18.83 -8.71
N GLU A 33 10.37 -19.25 -7.53
CA GLU A 33 9.69 -20.54 -7.35
C GLU A 33 8.28 -20.51 -7.95
N LYS A 34 7.64 -19.34 -7.92
CA LYS A 34 6.29 -19.12 -8.43
C LYS A 34 6.14 -17.72 -8.98
N VAL A 35 5.42 -17.58 -10.09
CA VAL A 35 5.00 -16.32 -10.68
C VAL A 35 3.51 -16.40 -11.00
N GLU A 36 2.74 -15.42 -10.57
CA GLU A 36 1.29 -15.37 -10.74
C GLU A 36 0.83 -13.97 -11.13
N LYS A 37 -0.25 -13.87 -11.88
CA LYS A 37 -0.95 -12.58 -12.06
C LYS A 37 -1.37 -12.04 -10.70
N PHE A 38 -0.93 -10.83 -10.35
CA PHE A 38 -1.15 -10.33 -9.00
C PHE A 38 -2.61 -9.93 -8.74
N HIS A 39 -3.23 -9.24 -9.70
CA HIS A 39 -4.60 -8.75 -9.55
C HIS A 39 -5.36 -8.85 -10.87
N PRO A 40 -6.67 -9.21 -10.88
CA PRO A 40 -7.41 -9.45 -12.12
C PRO A 40 -7.41 -8.28 -13.11
N HIS A 41 -7.33 -7.06 -12.60
CA HIS A 41 -7.39 -5.81 -13.37
C HIS A 41 -6.03 -5.13 -13.55
N LEU A 42 -4.93 -5.78 -13.15
CA LEU A 42 -3.58 -5.23 -13.27
C LEU A 42 -2.69 -6.18 -14.07
N ASP A 43 -2.80 -6.12 -15.39
CA ASP A 43 -2.09 -7.02 -16.30
C ASP A 43 -0.56 -6.81 -16.29
N ALA A 44 -0.10 -5.64 -15.85
CA ALA A 44 1.31 -5.28 -15.82
C ALA A 44 2.07 -5.73 -14.56
N TYR A 45 1.42 -6.37 -13.58
CA TYR A 45 2.04 -6.69 -12.29
C TYR A 45 1.85 -8.15 -11.89
N PHE A 46 2.95 -8.74 -11.43
CA PHE A 46 3.01 -10.17 -11.10
C PHE A 46 3.51 -10.37 -9.67
N LEU A 47 2.82 -11.26 -8.97
CA LEU A 47 3.24 -11.77 -7.67
C LEU A 47 4.32 -12.80 -7.89
N VAL A 48 5.48 -12.61 -7.25
CA VAL A 48 6.58 -13.55 -7.30
C VAL A 48 6.84 -14.11 -5.91
N THR A 49 7.10 -15.42 -5.83
CA THR A 49 7.44 -16.09 -4.58
C THR A 49 8.82 -16.70 -4.66
N LYS A 50 9.61 -16.50 -3.60
CA LYS A 50 10.91 -17.14 -3.39
C LYS A 50 11.15 -17.31 -1.90
N ASN A 51 11.60 -18.48 -1.45
CA ASN A 51 11.85 -18.80 -0.05
C ASN A 51 10.66 -18.47 0.88
N LYS A 52 9.43 -18.77 0.43
CA LYS A 52 8.17 -18.44 1.14
C LYS A 52 7.92 -16.93 1.35
N LYS A 53 8.70 -16.06 0.72
CA LYS A 53 8.50 -14.61 0.71
C LYS A 53 7.97 -14.18 -0.64
N GLN A 54 7.21 -13.10 -0.63
CA GLN A 54 6.51 -12.53 -1.76
C GLN A 54 7.08 -11.15 -2.11
N GLY A 55 7.01 -10.83 -3.38
CA GLY A 55 7.26 -9.51 -3.95
C GLY A 55 6.42 -9.28 -5.20
N ILE A 56 6.56 -8.10 -5.78
CA ILE A 56 5.88 -7.70 -7.02
C ILE A 56 6.93 -7.31 -8.04
N ILE A 57 6.78 -7.83 -9.26
CA ILE A 57 7.54 -7.38 -10.42
C ILE A 57 6.59 -6.85 -11.49
N ASP A 58 7.12 -6.04 -12.40
CA ASP A 58 6.46 -5.77 -13.67
C ASP A 58 6.78 -6.85 -14.73
N LYS A 59 6.20 -6.70 -15.93
CA LYS A 59 6.39 -7.62 -17.06
C LYS A 59 7.85 -7.76 -17.53
N GLU A 60 8.67 -6.74 -17.32
CA GLU A 60 10.09 -6.72 -17.68
C GLU A 60 10.96 -7.36 -16.58
N GLY A 61 10.36 -7.74 -15.45
CA GLY A 61 11.05 -8.28 -14.29
C GLY A 61 11.64 -7.22 -13.36
N LYS A 62 11.30 -5.94 -13.54
CA LYS A 62 11.70 -4.89 -12.59
C LYS A 62 10.98 -5.12 -11.26
N THR A 63 11.73 -5.12 -10.18
CA THR A 63 11.17 -5.22 -8.83
C THR A 63 10.43 -3.95 -8.44
N ILE A 64 9.15 -4.09 -8.08
CA ILE A 64 8.28 -3.04 -7.55
C ILE A 64 8.17 -3.17 -6.04
N VAL A 65 7.90 -4.37 -5.55
CA VAL A 65 7.96 -4.73 -4.13
C VAL A 65 9.04 -5.80 -3.96
N PRO A 66 10.10 -5.55 -3.19
CA PRO A 66 11.15 -6.54 -2.96
C PRO A 66 10.64 -7.82 -2.26
N ILE A 67 11.35 -8.93 -2.45
CA ILE A 67 10.92 -10.25 -1.97
C ILE A 67 11.37 -10.46 -0.52
N TYR A 68 10.62 -9.89 0.41
CA TYR A 68 10.79 -10.09 1.86
C TYR A 68 9.45 -10.18 2.60
N SER A 69 8.35 -9.84 1.93
CA SER A 69 7.03 -9.80 2.52
C SER A 69 6.47 -11.21 2.67
N GLU A 70 5.69 -11.46 3.70
CA GLU A 70 4.88 -12.70 3.78
C GLU A 70 3.58 -12.56 3.02
N PHE A 71 3.09 -11.32 2.90
CA PHE A 71 1.97 -10.98 2.05
C PHE A 71 2.18 -9.60 1.41
N VAL A 72 1.73 -9.47 0.17
CA VAL A 72 1.63 -8.19 -0.53
C VAL A 72 0.17 -7.89 -0.86
N GLU A 73 -0.23 -6.65 -0.61
CA GLU A 73 -1.58 -6.16 -0.91
C GLU A 73 -1.54 -4.94 -1.83
N ILE A 74 -2.64 -4.70 -2.52
CA ILE A 74 -2.93 -3.46 -3.22
C ILE A 74 -3.90 -2.61 -2.40
N LYS A 75 -3.69 -1.30 -2.46
CA LYS A 75 -4.60 -0.28 -1.92
C LYS A 75 -4.86 0.79 -2.95
N THR A 76 -6.08 1.31 -2.96
CA THR A 76 -6.52 2.35 -3.89
C THR A 76 -6.88 3.61 -3.13
N PHE A 77 -6.77 4.76 -3.78
CA PHE A 77 -7.29 6.02 -3.28
C PHE A 77 -7.83 6.88 -4.42
N CYS A 78 -8.84 7.71 -4.12
CA CYS A 78 -9.32 8.71 -5.07
C CYS A 78 -8.40 9.93 -5.02
N ASN A 79 -7.81 10.29 -6.16
CA ASN A 79 -7.03 11.50 -6.32
C ASN A 79 -7.97 12.64 -6.74
N ASN A 80 -8.19 13.59 -5.84
CA ASN A 80 -9.14 14.68 -6.07
C ASN A 80 -8.61 15.74 -7.06
N LEU A 81 -7.29 15.79 -7.32
CA LEU A 81 -6.72 16.71 -8.32
C LEU A 81 -6.96 16.23 -9.75
N THR A 82 -7.02 14.90 -9.95
CA THR A 82 -7.15 14.30 -11.27
C THR A 82 -8.51 13.63 -11.50
N ALA A 83 -9.35 13.54 -10.47
CA ALA A 83 -10.59 12.77 -10.44
C ALA A 83 -10.40 11.30 -10.86
N LYS A 84 -9.22 10.73 -10.58
CA LYS A 84 -8.87 9.34 -10.90
C LYS A 84 -8.58 8.54 -9.65
N THR A 85 -8.90 7.25 -9.68
CA THR A 85 -8.42 6.28 -8.69
C THR A 85 -6.99 5.89 -9.03
N ASP A 86 -6.08 6.04 -8.07
CA ASP A 86 -4.71 5.54 -8.16
C ASP A 86 -4.48 4.44 -7.11
N PHE A 87 -3.33 3.77 -7.14
CA PHE A 87 -3.04 2.67 -6.24
C PHE A 87 -1.57 2.60 -5.80
N TYR A 88 -1.33 1.85 -4.74
CA TYR A 88 -0.02 1.55 -4.19
C TYR A 88 0.02 0.12 -3.64
N PHE A 89 1.23 -0.40 -3.45
CA PHE A 89 1.47 -1.70 -2.88
C PHE A 89 1.86 -1.60 -1.41
N VAL A 90 1.46 -2.60 -0.63
CA VAL A 90 1.81 -2.73 0.78
C VAL A 90 2.45 -4.09 0.99
N GLY A 91 3.75 -4.09 1.27
CA GLY A 91 4.48 -5.27 1.72
C GLY A 91 4.39 -5.39 3.24
N SER A 92 4.12 -6.60 3.73
CA SER A 92 3.99 -6.88 5.16
C SER A 92 4.63 -8.19 5.55
N THR A 93 5.11 -8.25 6.80
CA THR A 93 5.47 -9.49 7.45
C THR A 93 4.63 -9.62 8.74
N LEU A 94 4.17 -10.82 9.06
CA LEU A 94 3.30 -11.09 10.20
C LEU A 94 4.00 -10.79 11.53
N ASN A 95 5.34 -10.84 11.56
CA ASN A 95 6.13 -10.79 12.79
C ASN A 95 7.31 -9.78 12.78
N ALA A 96 7.55 -9.03 11.70
CA ALA A 96 8.59 -8.01 11.64
C ALA A 96 8.02 -6.67 11.12
N PHE A 97 7.80 -5.73 12.04
CA PHE A 97 7.60 -4.33 11.66
C PHE A 97 8.83 -3.84 10.90
N PRO A 98 8.67 -3.04 9.82
CA PRO A 98 7.46 -2.30 9.44
C PRO A 98 6.68 -2.85 8.24
N TYR A 99 5.43 -2.38 8.08
CA TYR A 99 4.75 -2.37 6.79
C TYR A 99 5.45 -1.36 5.86
N GLN A 100 5.70 -1.75 4.61
CA GLN A 100 6.37 -0.91 3.63
C GLN A 100 5.43 -0.59 2.48
N TYR A 101 5.33 0.70 2.15
CA TYR A 101 4.37 1.22 1.18
C TYR A 101 5.12 1.66 -0.07
N TYR A 102 4.75 1.13 -1.23
CA TYR A 102 5.42 1.40 -2.50
C TYR A 102 4.47 2.01 -3.51
N THR A 103 4.94 3.02 -4.23
CA THR A 103 4.24 3.47 -5.44
C THR A 103 4.19 2.37 -6.49
N LYS A 104 3.33 2.55 -7.50
CA LYS A 104 3.22 1.61 -8.62
C LYS A 104 4.51 1.43 -9.43
N ASP A 105 5.40 2.42 -9.42
CA ASP A 105 6.73 2.37 -10.07
C ASP A 105 7.85 1.82 -9.16
N GLY A 106 7.52 1.44 -7.91
CA GLY A 106 8.43 0.77 -6.98
C GLY A 106 9.17 1.69 -6.01
N LYS A 107 8.82 2.98 -5.94
CA LYS A 107 9.40 3.92 -4.97
C LYS A 107 8.79 3.67 -3.58
N LEU A 108 9.65 3.45 -2.59
CA LEU A 108 9.24 3.40 -1.18
C LEU A 108 8.71 4.79 -0.75
N LEU A 109 7.47 4.83 -0.28
CA LEU A 109 6.82 6.04 0.23
C LEU A 109 7.17 6.27 1.70
N PHE A 110 6.91 5.27 2.54
CA PHE A 110 7.20 5.30 3.96
C PHE A 110 7.07 3.89 4.56
N GLU A 111 7.52 3.78 5.80
CA GLU A 111 7.40 2.61 6.65
C GLU A 111 6.46 2.91 7.81
N SER A 112 5.59 1.96 8.17
CA SER A 112 4.67 2.11 9.31
C SER A 112 4.86 0.97 10.31
N TYR A 113 5.13 1.33 11.57
CA TYR A 113 5.55 0.44 12.65
C TYR A 113 4.42 0.03 13.62
N PHE A 114 3.16 0.03 13.15
CA PHE A 114 2.02 -0.17 14.04
C PHE A 114 1.63 -1.63 14.26
N TYR A 115 1.64 -2.06 15.51
CA TYR A 115 1.23 -3.40 15.95
C TYR A 115 -0.24 -3.69 15.60
N TYR A 116 -0.46 -4.77 14.86
CA TYR A 116 -1.77 -5.37 14.56
C TYR A 116 -2.81 -4.48 13.84
N ARG A 117 -2.45 -3.27 13.36
CA ARG A 117 -3.32 -2.49 12.46
C ARG A 117 -2.54 -1.84 11.33
N LYS A 118 -3.09 -1.91 10.12
CA LYS A 118 -2.60 -1.18 8.95
C LYS A 118 -2.73 0.32 9.19
N ALA A 119 -1.90 1.10 8.51
CA ALA A 119 -2.05 2.55 8.55
C ALA A 119 -3.49 2.93 8.18
N THR A 120 -4.14 3.72 9.03
CA THR A 120 -5.58 3.97 8.88
C THR A 120 -5.79 5.06 7.85
N GLU A 121 -6.29 4.66 6.70
CA GLU A 121 -6.62 5.51 5.57
C GLU A 121 -7.92 6.27 5.86
N ASN A 122 -7.92 7.59 5.65
CA ASN A 122 -9.14 8.38 5.53
C ASN A 122 -8.98 9.34 4.36
N GLY A 123 -9.64 9.00 3.25
CA GLY A 123 -9.42 9.68 1.98
C GLY A 123 -7.95 9.57 1.56
N ARG A 124 -7.32 10.73 1.27
CA ARG A 124 -5.91 10.83 0.84
C ARG A 124 -4.88 10.76 1.98
N PHE A 125 -5.31 10.73 3.24
CA PHE A 125 -4.41 10.86 4.38
C PHE A 125 -4.18 9.54 5.09
N ILE A 126 -2.96 9.40 5.61
CA ILE A 126 -2.51 8.21 6.32
C ILE A 126 -1.86 8.62 7.63
N LYS A 127 -2.22 7.91 8.69
CA LYS A 127 -1.46 7.92 9.95
C LYS A 127 -0.32 6.92 9.87
N VAL A 128 0.89 7.42 9.78
CA VAL A 128 2.12 6.62 9.71
C VAL A 128 2.71 6.53 11.11
N TRP A 129 2.87 5.30 11.61
CA TRP A 129 3.47 5.07 12.92
C TRP A 129 4.98 4.95 12.80
N THR A 130 5.69 5.80 13.55
CA THR A 130 7.15 5.82 13.59
C THR A 130 7.68 4.75 14.55
N LYS A 131 8.99 4.45 14.45
CA LYS A 131 9.69 3.51 15.35
C LYS A 131 9.51 3.85 16.84
N ASP A 132 9.45 5.14 17.18
CA ASP A 132 9.25 5.67 18.53
C ASP A 132 7.76 5.75 18.94
N GLN A 133 6.88 5.03 18.23
CA GLN A 133 5.43 4.95 18.50
C GLN A 133 4.74 6.32 18.49
N LYS A 134 5.20 7.22 17.60
CA LYS A 134 4.52 8.47 17.30
C LYS A 134 3.83 8.38 15.94
N ILE A 135 2.98 9.37 15.68
CA ILE A 135 2.19 9.44 14.46
C ILE A 135 2.72 10.60 13.61
N LYS A 136 3.00 10.32 12.34
CA LYS A 136 3.14 11.32 11.28
C LYS A 136 1.95 11.24 10.35
N ILE A 137 1.59 12.35 9.73
CA ILE A 137 0.49 12.41 8.77
C ILE A 137 1.06 12.53 7.36
N TYR A 138 0.80 11.51 6.54
CA TYR A 138 1.21 11.46 5.15
C TYR A 138 0.03 11.77 4.23
N ASP A 139 0.28 12.55 3.18
CA ASP A 139 -0.67 12.87 2.13
C ASP A 139 -0.29 12.08 0.87
N PHE A 140 -1.13 11.12 0.47
CA PHE A 140 -0.92 10.31 -0.73
C PHE A 140 -0.96 11.14 -2.01
N GLN A 141 -1.83 12.15 -2.06
CA GLN A 141 -1.99 12.98 -3.24
C GLN A 141 -0.73 13.81 -3.50
N LEU A 142 -0.11 14.34 -2.43
CA LEU A 142 1.11 15.13 -2.52
C LEU A 142 2.39 14.29 -2.39
N GLN A 143 2.26 12.99 -2.12
CA GLN A 143 3.34 12.06 -1.81
C GLN A 143 4.38 12.60 -0.80
N LYS A 144 3.90 13.23 0.27
CA LYS A 144 4.76 13.79 1.33
C LYS A 144 4.06 13.81 2.68
N PHE A 145 4.85 13.91 3.74
CA PHE A 145 4.31 14.25 5.05
C PHE A 145 3.78 15.69 5.03
N ILE A 146 2.56 15.89 5.53
CA ILE A 146 1.91 17.21 5.56
C ILE A 146 2.77 18.22 6.35
N ILE A 147 3.34 17.76 7.46
CA ILE A 147 4.29 18.50 8.29
C ILE A 147 5.31 17.53 8.88
N ASN A 148 6.55 17.97 9.07
CA ASN A 148 7.59 17.16 9.71
C ASN A 148 7.48 17.21 11.24
N LYS A 149 6.36 16.74 11.79
CA LYS A 149 6.11 16.63 13.23
C LYS A 149 5.59 15.25 13.59
N ASN A 150 5.93 14.84 14.80
CA ASN A 150 5.50 13.60 15.42
C ASN A 150 4.45 13.91 16.50
N TYR A 151 3.32 13.21 16.44
CA TYR A 151 2.21 13.34 17.37
C TYR A 151 2.13 12.14 18.29
N ASN A 152 1.77 12.38 19.55
CA ASN A 152 1.50 11.32 20.52
C ASN A 152 0.18 10.60 20.18
N LYS A 153 -0.83 11.36 19.74
CA LYS A 153 -2.18 10.85 19.42
C LYS A 153 -2.85 11.70 18.34
N THR A 154 -3.88 11.12 17.72
CA THR A 154 -4.84 11.81 16.85
C THR A 154 -6.25 11.52 17.35
N ASP A 155 -7.13 12.52 17.35
CA ASP A 155 -8.54 12.36 17.68
C ASP A 155 -9.34 12.32 16.36
N GLY A 156 -9.81 11.12 16.00
CA GLY A 156 -10.56 10.89 14.76
C GLY A 156 -9.73 11.05 13.48
N TYR A 157 -10.35 11.61 12.45
CA TYR A 157 -9.76 11.84 11.13
C TYR A 157 -9.93 13.30 10.73
N PHE A 158 -9.44 13.68 9.54
CA PHE A 158 -9.78 14.98 8.99
C PHE A 158 -11.31 15.10 8.87
N SER A 159 -11.84 16.16 9.47
CA SER A 159 -13.24 16.57 9.40
C SER A 159 -13.26 18.08 9.22
N SER A 160 -14.04 18.57 8.26
CA SER A 160 -14.07 19.99 7.88
C SER A 160 -12.67 20.59 7.64
N GLY A 161 -11.78 19.80 7.01
CA GLY A 161 -10.41 20.21 6.66
C GLY A 161 -9.41 20.23 7.83
N MET A 162 -9.79 19.72 9.00
CA MET A 162 -8.97 19.74 10.22
C MET A 162 -8.88 18.37 10.89
N LEU A 163 -7.72 18.05 11.44
CA LEU A 163 -7.46 16.88 12.28
C LEU A 163 -6.99 17.36 13.66
N LYS A 164 -7.61 16.86 14.73
CA LYS A 164 -7.14 17.14 16.09
C LYS A 164 -6.00 16.18 16.45
N VAL A 165 -4.89 16.74 16.91
CA VAL A 165 -3.64 16.02 17.20
C VAL A 165 -3.08 16.43 18.55
N GLU A 166 -2.40 15.51 19.24
CA GLU A 166 -1.74 15.77 20.52
C GLU A 166 -0.23 15.65 20.35
N ARG A 167 0.54 16.61 20.87
CA ARG A 167 2.00 16.53 20.96
C ARG A 167 2.47 17.11 22.28
N LYS A 168 3.23 16.31 23.05
CA LYS A 168 3.72 16.67 24.39
C LYS A 168 2.58 17.11 25.34
N GLY A 169 1.44 16.40 25.31
CA GLY A 169 0.27 16.70 26.15
C GLY A 169 -0.55 17.94 25.73
N ILE A 170 -0.15 18.63 24.66
CA ILE A 170 -0.86 19.80 24.14
C ILE A 170 -1.63 19.40 22.88
N HIS A 171 -2.88 19.85 22.78
CA HIS A 171 -3.73 19.61 21.62
C HIS A 171 -3.62 20.73 20.58
N TYR A 172 -3.71 20.33 19.31
CA TYR A 172 -3.69 21.22 18.15
C TYR A 172 -4.72 20.78 17.12
N PHE A 173 -5.18 21.72 16.29
CA PHE A 173 -5.82 21.45 15.01
C PHE A 173 -4.79 21.55 13.90
N LEU A 174 -4.59 20.45 13.18
CA LEU A 174 -3.77 20.34 11.98
C LEU A 174 -4.68 20.46 10.75
N SER A 175 -4.43 21.43 9.89
CA SER A 175 -5.14 21.54 8.61
C SER A 175 -4.57 20.61 7.56
N GLU A 176 -5.36 20.34 6.51
CA GLU A 176 -4.90 19.56 5.34
C GLU A 176 -3.69 20.18 4.63
N ALA A 177 -3.51 21.51 4.76
CA ALA A 177 -2.36 22.24 4.22
C ALA A 177 -1.14 22.21 5.16
N GLY A 178 -1.24 21.58 6.34
CA GLY A 178 -0.17 21.46 7.32
C GLY A 178 0.02 22.65 8.25
N LYS A 179 -1.00 23.50 8.38
CA LYS A 179 -1.01 24.55 9.41
C LYS A 179 -1.49 23.97 10.72
N GLU A 180 -0.74 24.18 11.80
CA GLU A 180 -1.05 23.69 13.15
C GLU A 180 -1.44 24.88 14.04
N ASN A 181 -2.62 24.82 14.65
CA ASN A 181 -3.11 25.84 15.59
C ASN A 181 -3.39 25.19 16.94
N LYS A 182 -2.87 25.78 18.02
CA LYS A 182 -3.13 25.28 19.39
C LYS A 182 -4.63 25.37 19.70
N THR A 183 -5.20 24.35 20.33
CA THR A 183 -6.57 24.44 20.85
C THR A 183 -6.59 25.43 22.02
N LYS A 184 -7.60 26.30 22.08
CA LYS A 184 -7.83 27.16 23.25
C LYS A 184 -8.16 26.33 24.48
#